data_AF-A0A349PPY6-F1
#
_entry.id   AF-A0A349PPY6-F1
#
_cell.length_a   1.000
_cell.length_b   1.000
_cell.length_c   1.000
_cell.angle_alpha   90.00
_cell.angle_beta   90.00
_cell.angle_gamma   90.00
#
_symmetry.space_group_name_H-M   'P 1'
#
loop_
_entity.id
_entity.type
_entity.pdbx_description
1 polymer ?
#
loop_
_entity_poly.entity_id
_entity_poly.type
_entity_poly.pdbx_seq_one_letter_code
_entity_poly.pdbx_strand_id
1 'polypeptide(L)'
;GVGKMTIVDGDIVDITNINRQLPALHSTVGEPKVTIVGDRLMDINPELKLTRIREFLSPERAFEIVSDEYDYILDCIDSITPKLNLIIAAKRKRVKIISSMGAGGKMEASKVKVADITNTVNCFLAKT
;
A
#
# COMPACT_ATOMS: atom_id res chain seq x y z
N GLY A 1 16.59 -7.39 -7.26
CA GLY A 1 15.21 -7.02 -6.83
C GLY A 1 15.00 -5.53 -7.06
N VAL A 2 13.95 -4.94 -6.48
CA VAL A 2 13.77 -3.46 -6.46
C VAL A 2 14.86 -2.84 -5.58
N GLY A 3 15.54 -1.79 -6.06
CA GLY A 3 16.71 -1.18 -5.39
C GLY A 3 16.44 0.12 -4.61
N LYS A 4 15.32 0.81 -4.86
CA LYS A 4 14.86 2.00 -4.12
C LYS A 4 13.36 1.85 -3.87
N MET A 5 12.92 2.10 -2.64
CA MET A 5 11.52 1.94 -2.26
C MET A 5 11.13 2.98 -1.21
N THR A 6 9.91 3.50 -1.31
CA THR A 6 9.28 4.27 -0.24
C THR A 6 8.07 3.49 0.27
N ILE A 7 7.98 3.31 1.59
CA ILE A 7 6.79 2.73 2.25
C ILE A 7 6.12 3.79 3.11
N VAL A 8 4.79 3.84 3.07
CA VAL A 8 3.98 4.84 3.75
C VAL A 8 2.85 4.13 4.50
N ASP A 9 2.85 4.23 5.83
CA ASP A 9 1.78 3.70 6.68
C ASP A 9 1.76 4.44 8.03
N GLY A 10 0.58 4.88 8.47
CA GLY A 10 0.38 5.57 9.74
C GLY A 10 0.03 4.64 10.91
N ASP A 11 -0.34 3.39 10.62
CA ASP A 11 -0.84 2.46 11.62
C ASP A 11 0.25 1.77 12.44
N ILE A 12 -0.20 1.21 13.56
CA ILE A 12 0.51 0.21 14.35
C ILE A 12 -0.07 -1.18 14.08
N VAL A 13 0.70 -2.22 14.40
CA VAL A 13 0.24 -3.60 14.34
C VAL A 13 -0.83 -3.84 15.41
N ASP A 14 -2.02 -4.25 14.98
CA ASP A 14 -3.11 -4.65 15.87
C ASP A 14 -3.24 -6.19 15.92
N ILE A 15 -3.70 -6.74 17.05
CA ILE A 15 -3.90 -8.19 17.23
C ILE A 15 -4.82 -8.79 16.16
N THR A 16 -5.81 -8.03 15.69
CA THR A 16 -6.76 -8.46 14.65
C THR A 16 -6.12 -8.53 13.26
N ASN A 17 -4.88 -8.07 13.08
CA ASN A 17 -4.17 -8.08 11.80
C ASN A 17 -3.47 -9.43 11.53
N ILE A 18 -3.24 -10.25 12.57
CA ILE A 18 -2.50 -11.53 12.51
C ILE A 18 -3.06 -12.48 11.44
N ASN A 19 -4.38 -12.45 11.21
CA ASN A 19 -5.02 -13.35 10.24
C ASN A 19 -4.68 -13.06 8.76
N ARG A 20 -4.11 -11.88 8.43
CA ARG A 20 -3.95 -11.44 7.03
C ARG A 20 -2.75 -10.55 6.73
N GLN A 21 -2.00 -10.10 7.72
CA GLN A 21 -0.84 -9.23 7.52
C GLN A 21 0.45 -9.94 7.92
N LEU A 22 1.41 -10.04 6.99
CA LEU A 22 2.71 -10.64 7.22
C LEU A 22 3.49 -10.09 8.45
N PRO A 23 3.54 -8.77 8.73
CA PRO A 23 4.28 -8.25 9.88
C PRO A 23 3.57 -8.43 11.23
N ALA A 24 2.32 -8.92 11.26
CA ALA A 24 1.53 -9.04 12.47
C ALA A 24 1.80 -10.37 13.19
N LEU A 25 2.58 -10.29 14.25
CA LEU A 25 2.92 -11.39 15.17
C LEU A 25 2.55 -10.96 16.59
N HIS A 26 2.36 -11.91 17.51
CA HIS A 26 2.14 -11.59 18.92
C HIS A 26 3.25 -10.71 19.51
N SER A 27 4.49 -10.87 19.03
CA SER A 27 5.65 -10.08 19.45
C SER A 27 5.73 -8.67 18.84
N THR A 28 4.93 -8.37 17.81
CA THR A 28 4.99 -7.08 17.11
C THR A 28 3.73 -6.22 17.34
N VAL A 29 2.73 -6.72 18.08
CA VAL A 29 1.53 -5.95 18.43
C VAL A 29 1.93 -4.66 19.17
N GLY A 30 1.37 -3.52 18.74
CA GLY A 30 1.68 -2.20 19.26
C GLY A 30 2.79 -1.46 18.51
N GLU A 31 3.59 -2.16 17.70
CA GLU A 31 4.69 -1.55 16.96
C GLU A 31 4.23 -0.90 15.64
N PRO A 32 4.88 0.19 15.17
CA PRO A 32 4.52 0.82 13.90
C PRO A 32 4.73 -0.12 12.71
N LYS A 33 3.70 -0.31 11.88
CA LYS A 33 3.77 -1.23 10.71
C LYS A 33 4.92 -0.87 9.79
N VAL A 34 5.09 0.43 9.50
CA VAL A 34 6.15 0.94 8.64
C VAL A 34 7.56 0.63 9.17
N THR A 35 7.72 0.52 10.50
CA THR A 35 9.01 0.18 11.12
C THR A 35 9.28 -1.31 10.94
N ILE A 36 8.35 -2.18 11.36
CA ILE A 36 8.49 -3.64 11.26
C ILE A 36 8.69 -4.11 9.81
N VAL A 37 7.87 -3.60 8.88
CA VAL A 37 8.02 -3.92 7.45
C VAL A 37 9.34 -3.38 6.93
N GLY A 38 9.71 -2.16 7.32
CA GLY A 38 10.95 -1.55 6.88
C GLY A 38 12.20 -2.28 7.37
N ASP A 39 12.23 -2.73 8.62
CA ASP A 39 13.34 -3.51 9.18
C ASP A 39 13.47 -4.85 8.47
N ARG A 40 12.34 -5.55 8.29
CA ARG A 40 12.31 -6.80 7.52
C ARG A 40 12.81 -6.63 6.09
N LEU A 41 12.47 -5.52 5.41
CA LEU A 41 12.96 -5.24 4.06
C LEU A 41 14.48 -5.05 4.02
N MET A 42 15.05 -4.37 5.02
CA MET A 42 16.51 -4.19 5.15
C MET A 42 17.22 -5.49 5.50
N ASP A 43 16.61 -6.36 6.32
CA ASP A 43 17.14 -7.69 6.61
C ASP A 43 17.18 -8.58 5.35
N ILE A 44 16.18 -8.44 4.47
CA ILE A 44 16.14 -9.16 3.19
C ILE A 44 17.17 -8.61 2.21
N ASN A 45 17.31 -7.30 2.13
CA ASN A 45 18.27 -6.64 1.23
C ASN A 45 18.89 -5.39 1.90
N PRO A 46 20.09 -5.52 2.49
CA PRO A 46 20.77 -4.41 3.15
C PRO A 46 21.15 -3.25 2.22
N GLU A 47 21.24 -3.51 0.91
CA GLU A 47 21.56 -2.48 -0.11
C GLU A 47 20.32 -1.69 -0.57
N LEU A 48 19.12 -2.04 -0.09
CA LEU A 48 17.88 -1.34 -0.44
C LEU A 48 17.94 0.12 0.02
N LYS A 49 17.72 1.06 -0.90
CA LYS A 49 17.50 2.47 -0.57
C LYS A 49 16.05 2.65 -0.12
N LEU A 50 15.80 2.43 1.17
CA LEU A 50 14.47 2.47 1.76
C LEU A 50 14.17 3.82 2.42
N THR A 51 13.07 4.45 2.01
CA THR A 51 12.48 5.59 2.72
C THR A 51 11.23 5.11 3.46
N ARG A 52 11.16 5.39 4.77
CA ARG A 52 10.02 5.04 5.63
C ARG A 52 9.26 6.31 6.00
N ILE A 53 7.97 6.35 5.73
CA ILE A 53 7.12 7.50 6.05
C ILE A 53 5.99 7.02 6.97
N ARG A 54 6.03 7.47 8.23
CA ARG A 54 5.04 7.11 9.24
C ARG A 54 3.93 8.16 9.32
N GLU A 55 2.99 8.13 8.39
CA GLU A 55 1.85 9.04 8.39
C GLU A 55 0.65 8.45 7.64
N PHE A 56 -0.55 8.93 7.97
CA PHE A 56 -1.71 8.71 7.13
C PHE A 56 -1.67 9.65 5.93
N LEU A 57 -2.05 9.14 4.77
CA LEU A 57 -1.98 9.92 3.54
C LEU A 57 -3.14 10.94 3.47
N SER A 58 -2.84 12.20 3.79
CA SER A 58 -3.76 13.31 3.51
C SER A 58 -3.78 13.60 1.99
N PRO A 59 -4.82 14.29 1.47
CA PRO A 59 -4.85 14.72 0.08
C PRO A 59 -3.59 15.49 -0.33
N GLU A 60 -3.21 16.49 0.46
CA GLU A 60 -2.05 17.36 0.21
C GLU A 60 -0.78 16.53 0.19
N ARG A 61 -0.64 15.64 1.18
CA ARG A 61 0.54 14.81 1.33
C ARG A 61 0.69 13.79 0.20
N ALA A 62 -0.40 13.29 -0.35
CA ALA A 62 -0.36 12.45 -1.56
C ALA A 62 0.31 13.18 -2.74
N PHE A 63 -0.03 14.46 -2.96
CA PHE A 63 0.60 15.25 -4.03
C PHE A 63 2.06 15.59 -3.74
N GLU A 64 2.45 15.77 -2.47
CA GLU A 64 3.84 16.03 -2.10
C GLU A 64 4.72 14.80 -2.21
N ILE A 65 4.24 13.65 -1.72
CA ILE A 65 5.00 12.39 -1.75
C ILE A 65 5.17 11.94 -3.19
N VAL A 66 4.08 11.84 -3.96
CA VAL A 66 4.15 11.35 -5.33
C VAL A 66 5.09 12.25 -6.11
N SER A 67 6.07 11.68 -6.76
CA SER A 67 7.08 12.37 -7.56
C SER A 67 7.29 11.62 -8.87
N ASP A 68 7.70 12.33 -9.91
CA ASP A 68 8.10 11.73 -11.19
C ASP A 68 9.39 10.90 -11.08
N GLU A 69 10.09 10.97 -9.95
CA GLU A 69 11.19 10.06 -9.60
C GLU A 69 10.76 8.60 -9.36
N TYR A 70 9.46 8.34 -9.14
CA TYR A 70 8.99 6.97 -8.96
C TYR A 70 8.68 6.31 -10.32
N ASP A 71 9.25 5.13 -10.55
CA ASP A 71 8.90 4.31 -11.72
C ASP A 71 7.47 3.76 -11.65
N TYR A 72 6.98 3.53 -10.42
CA TYR A 72 5.70 2.88 -10.17
C TYR A 72 5.18 3.15 -8.75
N ILE A 73 3.85 3.21 -8.60
CA ILE A 73 3.15 3.29 -7.32
C ILE A 73 2.28 2.06 -7.12
N LEU A 74 2.37 1.46 -5.92
CA LEU A 74 1.49 0.40 -5.48
C LEU A 74 0.55 0.96 -4.40
N ASP A 75 -0.71 1.11 -4.75
CA ASP A 75 -1.74 1.58 -3.82
C ASP A 75 -2.41 0.39 -3.12
N CYS A 76 -2.11 0.23 -1.82
CA CYS A 76 -2.68 -0.79 -0.94
C CYS A 76 -3.60 -0.21 0.15
N ILE A 77 -4.11 1.00 -0.05
CA ILE A 77 -4.93 1.70 0.95
C ILE A 77 -6.36 1.15 0.95
N ASP A 78 -6.95 0.96 2.13
CA ASP A 78 -8.31 0.41 2.32
C ASP A 78 -9.41 1.49 2.41
N SER A 79 -9.02 2.74 2.70
CA SER A 79 -9.91 3.89 2.79
C SER A 79 -10.07 4.61 1.44
N ILE A 80 -11.32 4.94 1.06
CA ILE A 80 -11.64 5.52 -0.26
C ILE A 80 -10.95 6.87 -0.50
N THR A 81 -11.07 7.82 0.44
CA THR A 81 -10.56 9.19 0.22
C THR A 81 -9.05 9.23 -0.02
N PRO A 82 -8.19 8.66 0.85
CA PRO A 82 -6.74 8.65 0.61
C PRO A 82 -6.35 7.89 -0.67
N LYS A 83 -7.02 6.77 -0.96
CA LYS A 83 -6.84 5.99 -2.20
C LYS A 83 -7.10 6.82 -3.45
N LEU A 84 -8.21 7.56 -3.50
CA LEU A 84 -8.52 8.45 -4.61
C LEU A 84 -7.47 9.56 -4.76
N ASN A 85 -7.04 10.17 -3.66
CA ASN A 85 -6.01 11.21 -3.70
C ASN A 85 -4.69 10.69 -4.27
N LEU A 86 -4.25 9.50 -3.87
CA LEU A 86 -3.05 8.85 -4.40
C LEU A 86 -3.17 8.58 -5.90
N ILE A 87 -4.32 8.04 -6.35
CA ILE A 87 -4.58 7.77 -7.76
C ILE A 87 -4.58 9.07 -8.59
N ILE A 88 -5.23 10.12 -8.10
CA ILE A 88 -5.26 11.42 -8.78
C ILE A 88 -3.84 12.03 -8.83
N ALA A 89 -3.09 11.99 -7.73
CA ALA A 89 -1.72 12.49 -7.67
C ALA A 89 -0.81 11.75 -8.67
N ALA A 90 -0.87 10.42 -8.70
CA ALA A 90 -0.15 9.59 -9.65
C ALA A 90 -0.49 9.94 -11.10
N LYS A 91 -1.79 10.06 -11.44
CA LYS A 91 -2.24 10.43 -12.78
C LYS A 91 -1.78 11.84 -13.19
N ARG A 92 -1.89 12.83 -12.30
CA ARG A 92 -1.45 14.21 -12.59
C ARG A 92 0.06 14.30 -12.82
N LYS A 93 0.85 13.58 -12.01
CA LYS A 93 2.31 13.51 -12.14
C LYS A 93 2.80 12.48 -13.16
N ARG A 94 1.88 11.82 -13.89
CA ARG A 94 2.14 10.82 -14.93
C ARG A 94 2.98 9.62 -14.46
N VAL A 95 2.83 9.26 -13.19
CA VAL A 95 3.46 8.07 -12.59
C VAL A 95 2.55 6.86 -12.80
N LYS A 96 3.13 5.72 -13.18
CA LYS A 96 2.38 4.46 -13.33
C LYS A 96 1.88 4.01 -11.97
N ILE A 97 0.63 3.55 -11.91
CA ILE A 97 0.01 3.10 -10.65
C ILE A 97 -0.78 1.82 -10.87
N ILE A 98 -0.68 0.90 -9.91
CA ILE A 98 -1.60 -0.21 -9.71
C ILE A 98 -2.26 -0.04 -8.35
N SER A 99 -3.55 -0.33 -8.26
CA SER A 99 -4.33 -0.19 -7.04
C SER A 99 -4.96 -1.53 -6.67
N SER A 100 -4.80 -1.93 -5.42
CA SER A 100 -5.49 -3.10 -4.88
C SER A 100 -6.92 -2.73 -4.52
N MET A 101 -7.83 -3.64 -4.84
CA MET A 101 -9.24 -3.54 -4.51
C MET A 101 -9.57 -4.34 -3.23
N GLY A 102 -10.85 -4.43 -2.87
CA GLY A 102 -11.28 -5.16 -1.67
C GLY A 102 -10.96 -6.65 -1.74
N ALA A 103 -10.04 -7.11 -0.89
CA ALA A 103 -9.68 -8.53 -0.74
C ALA A 103 -10.47 -9.25 0.39
N GLY A 104 -11.20 -8.50 1.22
CA GLY A 104 -12.00 -9.06 2.30
C GLY A 104 -13.12 -9.99 1.80
N GLY A 105 -13.35 -11.10 2.52
CA GLY A 105 -14.41 -12.06 2.21
C GLY A 105 -14.20 -12.86 0.91
N LYS A 106 -12.98 -12.88 0.35
CA LYS A 106 -12.62 -13.66 -0.83
C LYS A 106 -11.89 -14.94 -0.42
N MET A 107 -12.26 -16.07 -1.03
CA MET A 107 -11.72 -17.39 -0.68
C MET A 107 -10.86 -18.02 -1.78
N GLU A 108 -10.97 -17.52 -3.03
CA GLU A 108 -10.33 -18.13 -4.20
C GLU A 108 -9.27 -17.20 -4.79
N ALA A 109 -8.00 -17.41 -4.39
CA ALA A 109 -6.88 -16.61 -4.88
C ALA A 109 -6.67 -16.72 -6.41
N SER A 110 -7.00 -17.87 -7.02
CA SER A 110 -6.89 -18.10 -8.46
C SER A 110 -7.83 -17.23 -9.30
N LYS A 111 -8.85 -16.61 -8.69
CA LYS A 111 -9.80 -15.70 -9.36
C LYS A 111 -9.36 -14.24 -9.34
N VAL A 112 -8.24 -13.90 -8.69
CA VAL A 112 -7.69 -12.54 -8.71
C VAL A 112 -7.23 -12.21 -10.12
N LYS A 113 -7.62 -11.03 -10.61
CA LYS A 113 -7.30 -10.54 -11.96
C LYS A 113 -6.87 -9.09 -11.90
N VAL A 114 -6.03 -8.70 -12.86
CA VAL A 114 -5.73 -7.29 -13.14
C VAL A 114 -6.64 -6.85 -14.27
N ALA A 115 -7.36 -5.75 -14.05
CA ALA A 115 -8.24 -5.14 -15.03
C ALA A 115 -8.25 -3.62 -14.83
N ASP A 116 -8.76 -2.89 -15.83
CA ASP A 116 -9.14 -1.50 -15.62
C ASP A 116 -10.22 -1.41 -14.51
N ILE A 117 -10.21 -0.32 -13.72
CA ILE A 117 -11.11 -0.16 -12.57
C ILE A 117 -12.58 -0.22 -12.98
N THR A 118 -12.92 0.25 -14.18
CA THR A 118 -14.29 0.23 -14.74
C THR A 118 -14.77 -1.17 -15.08
N ASN A 119 -13.85 -2.13 -15.26
CA ASN A 119 -14.14 -3.52 -15.58
C ASN A 119 -14.06 -4.43 -14.33
N THR A 120 -13.99 -3.85 -13.14
CA THR A 120 -13.99 -4.63 -11.90
C THR A 120 -15.38 -5.19 -11.62
N VAL A 121 -15.42 -6.41 -11.09
CA VAL A 121 -16.67 -7.11 -10.73
C VAL A 121 -16.57 -7.63 -9.31
N ASN A 122 -17.71 -7.75 -8.63
CA ASN A 122 -17.80 -8.30 -7.28
C ASN A 122 -16.91 -7.58 -6.25
N CYS A 123 -16.68 -6.27 -6.40
CA CYS A 123 -15.88 -5.48 -5.47
C CYS A 123 -16.59 -4.19 -5.09
N PHE A 124 -16.99 -4.06 -3.82
CA PHE A 124 -17.64 -2.84 -3.32
C PHE A 124 -16.70 -1.65 -3.24
N LEU A 125 -15.41 -1.87 -2.94
CA LEU A 125 -14.40 -0.80 -2.89
C LEU A 125 -14.15 -0.16 -4.27
N ALA A 126 -14.33 -0.95 -5.33
CA ALA A 126 -14.12 -0.53 -6.71
C ALA A 126 -15.41 -0.07 -7.40
N LYS A 127 -16.55 -0.04 -6.67
CA LYS A 127 -17.84 0.28 -7.25
C LYS A 127 -17.85 1.75 -7.67
N THR A 128 -17.87 1.98 -8.97
CA THR A 128 -18.02 3.29 -9.61
C THR A 128 -19.47 3.75 -9.59
#